data_AF-B9TGC5-F1
#
_entry.id   AF-B9TGC5-F1
#
_cell.length_a   1.000
_cell.length_b   1.000
_cell.length_c   1.000
_cell.angle_alpha   90.00
_cell.angle_beta   90.00
_cell.angle_gamma   90.00
#
_symmetry.space_group_name_H-M   'P 1'
#
loop_
_entity.id
_entity.type
_entity.pdbx_description
1 polymer ?
#
loop_
_entity_poly.entity_id
_entity_poly.type
_entity_poly.pdbx_seq_one_letter_code
_entity_poly.pdbx_strand_id
1 'polypeptide(L)'
;MQGSLMATTGNVVVNANGDVSVADTYANQNVGLASTGKTSISGTGLANQNYTVNAGGDISSTGSVSAGQNVSMTSGGNVIAASVASNGNSTLTASDSMTVGSVTGQTLALHALSGDLTVNSALSAPGTISAVAGRDLTINGAAQGGSTVTLTAAHNATVNGSVAAVGDVSLTGATGTATTTGNVTTNGQLDVAGQQGVNLGGTVSSQGETAIASSTGSVAVNGALTTPGQATITAGQDVTVAGDVHTGQNATVTAARDVTLNGALNVNGSGNASIVAGRDITGTGDVSVANDTTLSAGRNVAVSGAIQTGNNLSATGGQNLAIGATTAVGTETLTAATGNATLAGNALSGGDMKVSAGTDVTAQGSTQSLGNVDLNAQHGSLTANGPVSAAGDATLNAAQNLTLGGQTTVSHNATLTGTNITTQGMAIGGSLAATAAN
;
A
#
# COMPACT_ATOMS: atom_id res chain seq x y z
N MET A 1 -12.19 -47.32 -22.88
CA MET A 1 -12.77 -47.25 -21.52
C MET A 1 -11.59 -47.18 -20.57
N GLN A 2 -11.45 -46.12 -19.77
CA GLN A 2 -10.35 -46.01 -18.79
C GLN A 2 -10.68 -46.96 -17.64
N GLY A 3 -9.74 -47.84 -17.26
CA GLY A 3 -9.93 -48.80 -16.17
C GLY A 3 -9.54 -48.20 -14.83
N SER A 4 -10.23 -48.61 -13.75
CA SER A 4 -9.81 -48.28 -12.39
C SER A 4 -8.66 -49.19 -11.95
N LEU A 5 -7.69 -48.64 -11.24
CA LEU A 5 -6.56 -49.37 -10.67
C LEU A 5 -6.67 -49.39 -9.14
N MET A 6 -6.59 -50.56 -8.53
CA MET A 6 -6.76 -50.71 -7.08
C MET A 6 -5.71 -51.67 -6.51
N ALA A 7 -5.02 -51.23 -5.45
CA ALA A 7 -4.12 -52.06 -4.64
C ALA A 7 -4.52 -51.95 -3.16
N THR A 8 -5.15 -52.99 -2.62
CA THR A 8 -5.69 -53.00 -1.25
C THR A 8 -4.65 -53.21 -0.15
N THR A 9 -3.45 -53.70 -0.49
CA THR A 9 -2.38 -53.99 0.48
C THR A 9 -1.03 -53.36 0.11
N GLY A 10 -0.95 -52.66 -1.03
CA GLY A 10 0.32 -52.26 -1.62
C GLY A 10 0.24 -50.98 -2.45
N ASN A 11 1.10 -50.91 -3.46
CA ASN A 11 1.24 -49.77 -4.36
C ASN A 11 0.48 -50.02 -5.67
N VAL A 12 0.01 -48.95 -6.31
CA VAL A 12 -0.27 -48.92 -7.75
C VAL A 12 0.93 -48.27 -8.43
N VAL A 13 1.55 -48.96 -9.38
CA VAL A 13 2.67 -48.41 -10.17
C VAL A 13 2.39 -48.65 -11.65
N VAL A 14 2.37 -47.58 -12.43
CA VAL A 14 2.25 -47.61 -13.89
C VAL A 14 3.44 -46.89 -14.48
N ASN A 15 4.19 -47.56 -15.36
CA ASN A 15 5.28 -46.96 -16.13
C ASN A 15 4.98 -47.17 -17.62
N ALA A 16 4.89 -46.10 -18.40
CA ALA A 16 4.61 -46.16 -19.82
C ALA A 16 5.56 -45.25 -20.63
N ASN A 17 6.00 -45.75 -21.78
CA ASN A 17 6.73 -44.96 -22.80
C ASN A 17 5.77 -44.14 -23.72
N GLY A 18 4.50 -44.09 -23.35
CA GLY A 18 3.46 -43.33 -24.03
C GLY A 18 2.45 -42.88 -22.99
N ASP A 19 1.25 -42.55 -23.42
CA ASP A 19 0.23 -41.98 -22.54
C ASP A 19 -0.26 -42.98 -21.47
N VAL A 20 -0.57 -42.47 -20.28
CA VAL A 20 -1.28 -43.17 -19.21
C VAL A 20 -2.70 -42.62 -19.13
N SER A 21 -3.70 -43.49 -19.12
CA SER A 21 -5.12 -43.12 -19.08
C SER A 21 -5.85 -44.06 -18.13
N VAL A 22 -6.27 -43.55 -16.97
CA VAL A 22 -6.85 -44.30 -15.86
C VAL A 22 -8.13 -43.64 -15.36
N ALA A 23 -9.06 -44.44 -14.84
CA ALA A 23 -10.24 -43.93 -14.16
C ALA A 23 -9.91 -43.63 -12.68
N ASP A 24 -10.46 -44.39 -11.74
CA ASP A 24 -10.06 -44.28 -10.34
C ASP A 24 -8.71 -44.94 -10.10
N THR A 25 -7.95 -44.41 -9.16
CA THR A 25 -6.71 -45.04 -8.68
C THR A 25 -6.71 -45.07 -7.16
N TYR A 26 -6.48 -46.25 -6.59
CA TYR A 26 -6.40 -46.44 -5.15
C TYR A 26 -5.20 -47.31 -4.78
N ALA A 27 -4.41 -46.87 -3.81
CA ALA A 27 -3.39 -47.69 -3.19
C ALA A 27 -3.39 -47.55 -1.66
N ASN A 28 -3.27 -48.68 -0.96
CA ASN A 28 -3.08 -48.68 0.49
C ASN A 28 -1.73 -48.06 0.91
N GLN A 29 -0.76 -48.01 0.00
CA GLN A 29 0.51 -47.33 0.20
C GLN A 29 0.63 -46.17 -0.79
N ASN A 30 1.32 -46.35 -1.92
CA ASN A 30 1.60 -45.30 -2.88
C ASN A 30 0.91 -45.53 -4.21
N VAL A 31 0.48 -44.46 -4.87
CA VAL A 31 0.15 -44.45 -6.30
C VAL A 31 1.29 -43.74 -7.03
N GLY A 32 1.89 -44.42 -8.02
CA GLY A 32 2.92 -43.86 -8.90
C GLY A 32 2.52 -44.03 -10.36
N LEU A 33 2.31 -42.94 -11.06
CA LEU A 33 2.01 -42.92 -12.50
C LEU A 33 3.17 -42.22 -13.23
N ALA A 34 3.93 -42.95 -14.01
CA ALA A 34 5.01 -42.42 -14.83
C ALA A 34 4.73 -42.64 -16.32
N SER A 35 4.82 -41.57 -17.10
CA SER A 35 4.58 -41.55 -18.53
C SER A 35 5.62 -40.66 -19.21
N THR A 36 6.16 -41.06 -20.36
CA THR A 36 6.89 -40.12 -21.23
C THR A 36 5.96 -39.27 -22.09
N GLY A 37 4.67 -39.64 -22.16
CA GLY A 37 3.59 -38.90 -22.79
C GLY A 37 2.70 -38.20 -21.76
N LYS A 38 1.40 -38.12 -22.05
CA LYS A 38 0.39 -37.50 -21.18
C LYS A 38 -0.11 -38.47 -20.10
N THR A 39 -0.53 -37.95 -18.95
CA THR A 39 -1.27 -38.72 -17.95
C THR A 39 -2.67 -38.14 -17.76
N SER A 40 -3.70 -38.96 -18.01
CA SER A 40 -5.11 -38.65 -17.77
C SER A 40 -5.66 -39.48 -16.61
N ILE A 41 -6.22 -38.83 -15.60
CA ILE A 41 -6.91 -39.42 -14.45
C ILE A 41 -8.35 -38.90 -14.48
N SER A 42 -9.27 -39.69 -15.03
CA SER A 42 -10.66 -39.24 -15.17
C SER A 42 -11.50 -39.40 -13.91
N GLY A 43 -11.10 -40.32 -13.02
CA GLY A 43 -11.75 -40.60 -11.74
C GLY A 43 -10.99 -40.01 -10.56
N THR A 44 -11.29 -40.52 -9.37
CA THR A 44 -10.64 -40.13 -8.12
C THR A 44 -9.26 -40.78 -7.97
N GLY A 45 -8.27 -40.01 -7.52
CA GLY A 45 -6.96 -40.52 -7.14
C GLY A 45 -6.79 -40.53 -5.63
N LEU A 46 -6.51 -41.70 -5.04
CA LEU A 46 -6.32 -41.85 -3.60
C LEU A 46 -5.11 -42.73 -3.28
N ALA A 47 -4.21 -42.22 -2.44
CA ALA A 47 -3.13 -42.99 -1.84
C ALA A 47 -3.09 -42.76 -0.33
N ASN A 48 -2.97 -43.79 0.50
CA ASN A 48 -2.85 -43.54 1.94
C ASN A 48 -1.45 -42.99 2.33
N GLN A 49 -0.44 -43.13 1.47
CA GLN A 49 0.89 -42.54 1.66
C GLN A 49 1.15 -41.46 0.62
N ASN A 50 1.78 -41.77 -0.51
CA ASN A 50 2.13 -40.76 -1.51
C ASN A 50 1.39 -40.98 -2.83
N TYR A 51 0.97 -39.90 -3.47
CA TYR A 51 0.41 -39.90 -4.82
C TYR A 51 1.34 -39.12 -5.75
N THR A 52 2.05 -39.82 -6.63
CA THR A 52 3.06 -39.24 -7.52
C THR A 52 2.66 -39.45 -8.98
N VAL A 53 2.64 -38.36 -9.75
CA VAL A 53 2.46 -38.37 -11.20
C VAL A 53 3.63 -37.68 -11.85
N ASN A 54 4.32 -38.37 -12.77
CA ASN A 54 5.38 -37.81 -13.59
C ASN A 54 5.05 -38.04 -15.07
N ALA A 55 4.73 -36.98 -15.81
CA ALA A 55 4.37 -37.04 -17.22
C ALA A 55 5.35 -36.22 -18.06
N GLY A 56 5.86 -36.78 -19.15
CA GLY A 56 6.64 -36.04 -20.14
C GLY A 56 5.81 -35.03 -20.94
N GLY A 57 4.50 -35.25 -21.04
CA GLY A 57 3.50 -34.31 -21.53
C GLY A 57 2.59 -33.81 -20.43
N ASP A 58 1.34 -33.48 -20.78
CA ASP A 58 0.34 -32.93 -19.84
C ASP A 58 -0.08 -33.93 -18.75
N ILE A 59 -0.42 -33.41 -17.57
CA ILE A 59 -1.22 -34.10 -16.56
C ILE A 59 -2.63 -33.50 -16.58
N SER A 60 -3.65 -34.35 -16.76
CA SER A 60 -5.05 -33.96 -16.68
C SER A 60 -5.77 -34.86 -15.67
N SER A 61 -6.09 -34.31 -14.50
CA SER A 61 -6.88 -34.97 -13.46
C SER A 61 -8.22 -34.27 -13.30
N THR A 62 -9.27 -34.84 -13.89
CA THR A 62 -10.63 -34.25 -13.82
C THR A 62 -11.37 -34.66 -12.55
N GLY A 63 -10.89 -35.67 -11.82
CA GLY A 63 -11.33 -35.98 -10.46
C GLY A 63 -10.37 -35.44 -9.40
N SER A 64 -10.76 -35.57 -8.13
CA SER A 64 -9.92 -35.16 -6.99
C SER A 64 -8.74 -36.11 -6.80
N VAL A 65 -7.56 -35.58 -6.49
CA VAL A 65 -6.38 -36.36 -6.08
C VAL A 65 -6.08 -36.09 -4.61
N SER A 66 -5.95 -37.16 -3.82
CA SER A 66 -5.70 -37.08 -2.38
C SER A 66 -4.62 -38.06 -1.94
N ALA A 67 -3.75 -37.62 -1.02
CA ALA A 67 -2.76 -38.46 -0.37
C ALA A 67 -2.73 -38.30 1.15
N GLY A 68 -2.56 -39.42 1.87
CA GLY A 68 -2.41 -39.38 3.33
C GLY A 68 -1.05 -38.84 3.80
N GLN A 69 -0.08 -38.71 2.90
CA GLN A 69 1.17 -37.95 3.07
C GLN A 69 1.30 -36.95 1.92
N ASN A 70 2.13 -37.17 0.90
CA ASN A 70 2.43 -36.14 -0.11
C ASN A 70 1.71 -36.37 -1.45
N VAL A 71 1.35 -35.29 -2.12
CA VAL A 71 1.01 -35.31 -3.56
C VAL A 71 2.12 -34.63 -4.34
N SER A 72 2.62 -35.29 -5.38
CA SER A 72 3.56 -34.71 -6.34
C SER A 72 3.06 -34.90 -7.77
N MET A 73 2.94 -33.81 -8.52
CA MET A 73 2.59 -33.85 -9.95
C MET A 73 3.64 -33.06 -10.74
N THR A 74 4.39 -33.73 -11.61
CA THR A 74 5.40 -33.11 -12.48
C THR A 74 5.06 -33.37 -13.93
N SER A 75 4.87 -32.31 -14.70
CA SER A 75 4.51 -32.35 -16.12
C SER A 75 5.55 -31.65 -16.99
N GLY A 76 5.91 -32.27 -18.10
CA GLY A 76 6.65 -31.62 -19.20
C GLY A 76 5.78 -30.67 -20.04
N GLY A 77 4.48 -30.62 -19.79
CA GLY A 77 3.52 -29.68 -20.37
C GLY A 77 2.69 -29.00 -19.27
N ASN A 78 1.37 -29.13 -19.38
CA ASN A 78 0.42 -28.51 -18.46
C ASN A 78 0.01 -29.41 -17.29
N VAL A 79 -0.35 -28.82 -16.16
CA VAL A 79 -1.07 -29.51 -15.07
C VAL A 79 -2.50 -28.96 -14.98
N ILE A 80 -3.49 -29.82 -15.21
CA ILE A 80 -4.90 -29.53 -14.98
C ILE A 80 -5.39 -30.48 -13.87
N ALA A 81 -5.84 -29.95 -12.74
CA ALA A 81 -6.35 -30.79 -11.63
C ALA A 81 -7.63 -30.21 -11.02
N ALA A 82 -8.67 -31.03 -10.87
CA ALA A 82 -9.92 -30.59 -10.25
C ALA A 82 -9.73 -30.20 -8.78
N SER A 83 -9.01 -31.02 -8.00
CA SER A 83 -8.51 -30.64 -6.68
C SER A 83 -7.34 -31.54 -6.28
N VAL A 84 -6.45 -31.00 -5.45
CA VAL A 84 -5.32 -31.74 -4.87
C VAL A 84 -5.33 -31.57 -3.35
N ALA A 85 -5.24 -32.67 -2.62
CA ALA A 85 -5.20 -32.68 -1.17
C ALA A 85 -4.10 -33.61 -0.64
N SER A 86 -3.36 -33.15 0.36
CA SER A 86 -2.34 -33.93 1.05
C SER A 86 -2.40 -33.66 2.55
N ASN A 87 -2.10 -34.64 3.41
CA ASN A 87 -1.82 -34.35 4.83
C ASN A 87 -0.34 -33.99 5.07
N GLY A 88 0.51 -34.20 4.07
CA GLY A 88 1.89 -33.74 3.96
C GLY A 88 1.97 -32.64 2.90
N ASN A 89 3.00 -32.66 2.06
CA ASN A 89 3.25 -31.61 1.08
C ASN A 89 2.47 -31.84 -0.23
N SER A 90 2.00 -30.76 -0.84
CA SER A 90 1.48 -30.75 -2.21
C SER A 90 2.44 -29.98 -3.11
N THR A 91 3.10 -30.69 -4.02
CA THR A 91 4.08 -30.13 -4.96
C THR A 91 3.63 -30.36 -6.39
N LEU A 92 3.26 -29.30 -7.09
CA LEU A 92 2.81 -29.36 -8.47
C LEU A 92 3.78 -28.54 -9.32
N THR A 93 4.25 -29.12 -10.42
CA THR A 93 5.17 -28.48 -11.35
C THR A 93 4.69 -28.74 -12.78
N ALA A 94 4.39 -27.65 -13.50
CA ALA A 94 4.08 -27.67 -14.92
C ALA A 94 5.20 -26.93 -15.65
N SER A 95 5.73 -27.52 -16.72
CA SER A 95 6.73 -26.83 -17.55
C SER A 95 6.11 -25.66 -18.31
N ASP A 96 4.82 -25.78 -18.68
CA ASP A 96 4.02 -24.71 -19.28
C ASP A 96 3.07 -24.10 -18.24
N SER A 97 1.76 -24.33 -18.37
CA SER A 97 0.72 -23.69 -17.56
C SER A 97 0.07 -24.65 -16.57
N MET A 98 -0.54 -24.10 -15.52
CA MET A 98 -1.22 -24.86 -14.48
C MET A 98 -2.60 -24.29 -14.22
N THR A 99 -3.61 -25.15 -14.19
CA THR A 99 -4.98 -24.81 -13.76
C THR A 99 -5.46 -25.82 -12.75
N VAL A 100 -5.69 -25.37 -11.53
CA VAL A 100 -6.15 -26.22 -10.42
C VAL A 100 -7.42 -25.67 -9.80
N GLY A 101 -8.27 -26.53 -9.23
CA GLY A 101 -9.39 -26.08 -8.40
C GLY A 101 -8.89 -25.61 -7.03
N SER A 102 -8.95 -26.49 -6.03
CA SER A 102 -8.37 -26.24 -4.70
C SER A 102 -7.09 -27.06 -4.49
N VAL A 103 -6.14 -26.52 -3.74
CA VAL A 103 -4.95 -27.26 -3.28
C VAL A 103 -4.82 -27.13 -1.77
N THR A 104 -4.65 -28.26 -1.07
CA THR A 104 -4.42 -28.31 0.38
C THR A 104 -3.26 -29.22 0.75
N GLY A 105 -2.50 -28.84 1.76
CA GLY A 105 -1.32 -29.59 2.24
C GLY A 105 -0.66 -28.90 3.43
N GLN A 106 0.27 -29.55 4.12
CA GLN A 106 1.13 -28.91 5.13
C GLN A 106 1.91 -27.75 4.53
N THR A 107 2.47 -27.97 3.34
CA THR A 107 3.09 -26.94 2.51
C THR A 107 2.64 -27.11 1.07
N LEU A 108 2.58 -26.00 0.35
CA LEU A 108 2.13 -25.93 -1.03
C LEU A 108 3.26 -25.31 -1.85
N ALA A 109 3.66 -26.01 -2.91
CA ALA A 109 4.59 -25.52 -3.90
C ALA A 109 3.98 -25.74 -5.29
N LEU A 110 3.44 -24.68 -5.88
CA LEU A 110 2.87 -24.69 -7.24
C LEU A 110 3.80 -23.87 -8.14
N HIS A 111 4.28 -24.48 -9.22
CA HIS A 111 5.18 -23.82 -10.15
C HIS A 111 4.77 -24.10 -11.59
N ALA A 112 4.26 -23.08 -12.28
CA ALA A 112 4.13 -23.06 -13.73
C ALA A 112 5.37 -22.35 -14.29
N LEU A 113 6.32 -23.08 -14.90
CA LEU A 113 7.66 -22.56 -15.17
C LEU A 113 7.68 -21.46 -16.24
N SER A 114 6.87 -21.59 -17.28
CA SER A 114 6.83 -20.64 -18.40
C SER A 114 5.45 -20.05 -18.68
N GLY A 115 4.40 -20.72 -18.22
CA GLY A 115 3.02 -20.35 -18.47
C GLY A 115 2.33 -19.69 -17.28
N ASP A 116 1.00 -19.70 -17.35
CA ASP A 116 0.15 -19.11 -16.32
C ASP A 116 -0.16 -20.13 -15.22
N LEU A 117 -0.39 -19.62 -14.01
CA LEU A 117 -0.94 -20.41 -12.90
C LEU A 117 -2.31 -19.86 -12.53
N THR A 118 -3.35 -20.66 -12.73
CA THR A 118 -4.72 -20.35 -12.28
C THR A 118 -5.16 -21.30 -11.19
N VAL A 119 -5.59 -20.75 -10.05
CA VAL A 119 -6.24 -21.47 -8.95
C VAL A 119 -7.70 -21.02 -8.92
N ASN A 120 -8.62 -21.90 -9.31
CA ASN A 120 -10.04 -21.56 -9.42
C ASN A 120 -10.75 -21.46 -8.07
N SER A 121 -10.22 -22.12 -7.04
CA SER A 121 -10.76 -22.11 -5.68
C SER A 121 -9.66 -21.65 -4.71
N ALA A 122 -9.45 -22.37 -3.59
CA ALA A 122 -8.56 -21.94 -2.52
C ALA A 122 -7.21 -22.67 -2.50
N LEU A 123 -6.19 -21.98 -1.99
CA LEU A 123 -4.95 -22.56 -1.47
C LEU A 123 -5.03 -22.53 0.07
N SER A 124 -4.81 -23.67 0.73
CA SER A 124 -4.85 -23.74 2.20
C SER A 124 -3.71 -24.59 2.74
N ALA A 125 -2.90 -24.01 3.63
CA ALA A 125 -1.77 -24.67 4.25
C ALA A 125 -1.57 -24.19 5.69
N PRO A 126 -1.41 -25.08 6.70
CA PRO A 126 -0.94 -24.66 8.02
C PRO A 126 0.55 -24.23 7.99
N GLY A 127 1.31 -24.59 6.96
CA GLY A 127 2.67 -24.09 6.73
C GLY A 127 2.73 -23.05 5.61
N THR A 128 3.73 -23.18 4.74
CA THR A 128 4.01 -22.23 3.66
C THR A 128 3.15 -22.49 2.42
N ILE A 129 2.72 -21.41 1.77
CA ILE A 129 2.20 -21.41 0.40
C ILE A 129 3.21 -20.70 -0.50
N SER A 130 3.68 -21.39 -1.54
CA SER A 130 4.46 -20.82 -2.63
C SER A 130 3.76 -21.12 -3.95
N ALA A 131 3.38 -20.06 -4.67
CA ALA A 131 2.77 -20.16 -6.00
C ALA A 131 3.55 -19.25 -6.97
N VAL A 132 4.17 -19.85 -7.98
CA VAL A 132 5.02 -19.17 -8.95
C VAL A 132 4.50 -19.42 -10.37
N ALA A 133 4.25 -18.34 -11.10
CA ALA A 133 3.89 -18.36 -12.51
C ALA A 133 4.99 -17.74 -13.38
N GLY A 134 5.35 -18.45 -14.45
CA GLY A 134 6.29 -18.00 -15.47
C GLY A 134 5.76 -16.85 -16.33
N ARG A 135 4.45 -16.60 -16.30
CA ARG A 135 3.81 -15.43 -16.88
C ARG A 135 2.83 -14.78 -15.91
N ASP A 136 1.57 -15.22 -15.86
CA ASP A 136 0.54 -14.62 -15.01
C ASP A 136 0.05 -15.58 -13.92
N LEU A 137 -0.15 -15.05 -12.70
CA LEU A 137 -0.76 -15.75 -11.58
C LEU A 137 -2.17 -15.22 -11.34
N THR A 138 -3.16 -16.10 -11.30
CA THR A 138 -4.53 -15.78 -10.89
C THR A 138 -5.00 -16.74 -9.80
N ILE A 139 -5.39 -16.19 -8.65
CA ILE A 139 -6.04 -16.96 -7.57
C ILE A 139 -7.46 -16.43 -7.40
N ASN A 140 -8.45 -17.23 -7.80
CA ASN A 140 -9.85 -16.84 -7.77
C ASN A 140 -10.49 -16.97 -6.38
N GLY A 141 -9.98 -17.88 -5.53
CA GLY A 141 -10.40 -18.02 -4.13
C GLY A 141 -9.37 -17.50 -3.14
N ALA A 142 -9.45 -17.98 -1.89
CA ALA A 142 -8.57 -17.54 -0.81
C ALA A 142 -7.21 -18.24 -0.84
N ALA A 143 -6.15 -17.54 -0.45
CA ALA A 143 -4.83 -18.11 -0.16
C ALA A 143 -4.53 -17.97 1.34
N GLN A 144 -4.56 -19.08 2.08
CA GLN A 144 -4.50 -19.09 3.55
C GLN A 144 -3.31 -19.94 4.05
N GLY A 145 -2.26 -19.28 4.52
CA GLY A 145 -1.04 -19.92 5.06
C GLY A 145 -0.95 -19.80 6.60
N GLY A 146 -0.38 -20.79 7.26
CA GLY A 146 -0.05 -20.70 8.70
C GLY A 146 1.42 -20.35 8.95
N SER A 147 2.25 -20.27 7.92
CA SER A 147 3.58 -19.64 7.95
C SER A 147 3.60 -18.51 6.91
N THR A 148 4.41 -18.61 5.86
CA THR A 148 4.50 -17.58 4.81
C THR A 148 3.56 -17.86 3.65
N VAL A 149 3.02 -16.81 3.03
CA VAL A 149 2.36 -16.88 1.71
C VAL A 149 3.16 -16.06 0.70
N THR A 150 3.74 -16.72 -0.29
CA THR A 150 4.52 -16.09 -1.37
C THR A 150 3.86 -16.38 -2.71
N LEU A 151 3.41 -15.31 -3.37
CA LEU A 151 2.69 -15.35 -4.64
C LEU A 151 3.49 -14.53 -5.65
N THR A 152 3.99 -15.17 -6.70
CA THR A 152 4.87 -14.53 -7.68
C THR A 152 4.44 -14.84 -9.09
N ALA A 153 4.34 -13.81 -9.91
CA ALA A 153 4.20 -13.90 -11.34
C ALA A 153 5.34 -13.13 -12.03
N ALA A 154 5.85 -13.66 -13.13
CA ALA A 154 6.81 -12.93 -13.95
C ALA A 154 6.20 -11.65 -14.54
N HIS A 155 4.89 -11.63 -14.78
CA HIS A 155 4.16 -10.49 -15.30
C HIS A 155 3.09 -9.98 -14.34
N ASN A 156 1.84 -10.48 -14.39
CA ASN A 156 0.77 -10.03 -13.49
C ASN A 156 0.44 -11.05 -12.41
N ALA A 157 0.32 -10.60 -11.16
CA ALA A 157 -0.17 -11.40 -10.05
C ALA A 157 -1.50 -10.84 -9.55
N THR A 158 -2.58 -11.61 -9.69
CA THR A 158 -3.94 -11.23 -9.30
C THR A 158 -4.49 -12.22 -8.27
N VAL A 159 -4.98 -11.69 -7.15
CA VAL A 159 -5.74 -12.46 -6.16
C VAL A 159 -7.13 -11.86 -6.01
N ASN A 160 -8.14 -12.60 -6.47
CA ASN A 160 -9.53 -12.18 -6.39
C ASN A 160 -10.15 -12.46 -5.00
N GLY A 161 -9.70 -13.51 -4.33
CA GLY A 161 -10.10 -13.83 -2.96
C GLY A 161 -9.26 -13.11 -1.90
N SER A 162 -9.40 -13.55 -0.64
CA SER A 162 -8.56 -13.04 0.45
C SER A 162 -7.18 -13.70 0.46
N VAL A 163 -6.18 -12.96 0.94
CA VAL A 163 -4.86 -13.49 1.30
C VAL A 163 -4.71 -13.41 2.81
N ALA A 164 -4.38 -14.53 3.45
CA ALA A 164 -4.16 -14.58 4.89
C ALA A 164 -2.91 -15.38 5.23
N ALA A 165 -2.08 -14.87 6.15
CA ALA A 165 -0.95 -15.61 6.70
C ALA A 165 -0.74 -15.34 8.19
N VAL A 166 -0.28 -16.33 8.96
CA VAL A 166 0.24 -16.06 10.32
C VAL A 166 1.66 -15.49 10.24
N GLY A 167 2.49 -15.94 9.32
CA GLY A 167 3.77 -15.31 8.99
C GLY A 167 3.61 -14.28 7.87
N ASP A 168 4.69 -14.02 7.14
CA ASP A 168 4.75 -12.95 6.14
C ASP A 168 3.90 -13.25 4.89
N VAL A 169 3.48 -12.18 4.22
CA VAL A 169 2.82 -12.22 2.90
C VAL A 169 3.65 -11.45 1.90
N SER A 170 3.93 -12.07 0.75
CA SER A 170 4.50 -11.40 -0.40
C SER A 170 3.66 -11.65 -1.67
N LEU A 171 3.32 -10.59 -2.39
CA LEU A 171 2.66 -10.62 -3.68
C LEU A 171 3.46 -9.82 -4.71
N THR A 172 3.96 -10.48 -5.76
CA THR A 172 4.83 -9.87 -6.75
C THR A 172 4.34 -10.11 -8.18
N GLY A 173 4.08 -9.02 -8.92
CA GLY A 173 3.99 -9.01 -10.39
C GLY A 173 5.25 -8.39 -10.98
N ALA A 174 6.27 -9.21 -11.28
CA ALA A 174 7.64 -8.74 -11.42
C ALA A 174 7.84 -7.70 -12.54
N THR A 175 7.15 -7.85 -13.67
CA THR A 175 7.19 -6.91 -14.80
C THR A 175 5.85 -6.25 -15.09
N GLY A 176 4.77 -6.72 -14.48
CA GLY A 176 3.41 -6.21 -14.66
C GLY A 176 2.86 -5.64 -13.37
N THR A 177 1.65 -6.05 -13.02
CA THR A 177 0.90 -5.53 -11.87
C THR A 177 0.76 -6.55 -10.75
N ALA A 178 0.65 -6.07 -9.51
CA ALA A 178 0.18 -6.85 -8.37
C ALA A 178 -1.19 -6.32 -7.92
N THR A 179 -2.21 -7.17 -7.97
CA THR A 179 -3.60 -6.79 -7.67
C THR A 179 -4.22 -7.73 -6.66
N THR A 180 -4.90 -7.17 -5.65
CA THR A 180 -5.83 -7.90 -4.79
C THR A 180 -7.20 -7.23 -4.83
N THR A 181 -8.27 -8.03 -4.95
CA THR A 181 -9.64 -7.50 -4.77
C THR A 181 -10.21 -7.87 -3.41
N GLY A 182 -9.76 -8.98 -2.82
CA GLY A 182 -10.09 -9.37 -1.45
C GLY A 182 -9.14 -8.77 -0.41
N ASN A 183 -9.47 -9.01 0.86
CA ASN A 183 -8.69 -8.53 1.99
C ASN A 183 -7.32 -9.23 2.08
N VAL A 184 -6.33 -8.51 2.56
CA VAL A 184 -4.99 -9.05 2.86
C VAL A 184 -4.74 -8.94 4.37
N THR A 185 -4.52 -10.07 5.03
CA THR A 185 -4.26 -10.12 6.47
C THR A 185 -2.98 -10.91 6.77
N THR A 186 -2.07 -10.34 7.56
CA THR A 186 -0.86 -11.06 8.01
C THR A 186 -0.50 -10.70 9.45
N ASN A 187 -0.04 -11.66 10.25
CA ASN A 187 0.60 -11.35 11.54
C ASN A 187 2.12 -11.10 11.42
N GLY A 188 2.67 -11.17 10.21
CA GLY A 188 4.04 -10.81 9.88
C GLY A 188 4.12 -9.56 8.99
N GLN A 189 5.19 -9.45 8.23
CA GLN A 189 5.41 -8.40 7.24
C GLN A 189 4.54 -8.61 5.99
N LEU A 190 4.14 -7.51 5.36
CA LEU A 190 3.48 -7.49 4.07
C LEU A 190 4.36 -6.78 3.03
N ASP A 191 4.69 -7.49 1.95
CA ASP A 191 5.37 -6.93 0.77
C ASP A 191 4.50 -7.09 -0.48
N VAL A 192 4.18 -5.99 -1.15
CA VAL A 192 3.48 -6.00 -2.44
C VAL A 192 4.26 -5.20 -3.46
N ALA A 193 4.63 -5.84 -4.56
CA ALA A 193 5.46 -5.24 -5.60
C ALA A 193 4.89 -5.48 -7.00
N GLY A 194 4.81 -4.43 -7.81
CA GLY A 194 4.46 -4.53 -9.22
C GLY A 194 5.17 -3.47 -10.05
N GLN A 195 5.91 -3.85 -11.10
CA GLN A 195 6.65 -2.87 -11.89
C GLN A 195 5.72 -1.81 -12.50
N GLN A 196 4.63 -2.23 -13.14
CA GLN A 196 3.67 -1.37 -13.86
C GLN A 196 2.51 -0.89 -12.99
N GLY A 197 2.35 -1.43 -11.78
CA GLY A 197 1.40 -0.91 -10.80
C GLY A 197 1.09 -1.86 -9.67
N VAL A 198 0.51 -1.31 -8.60
CA VAL A 198 -0.09 -2.08 -7.50
C VAL A 198 -1.50 -1.58 -7.23
N ASN A 199 -2.46 -2.49 -7.06
CA ASN A 199 -3.84 -2.16 -6.72
C ASN A 199 -4.34 -3.05 -5.57
N LEU A 200 -4.56 -2.46 -4.40
CA LEU A 200 -5.11 -3.13 -3.23
C LEU A 200 -6.56 -2.70 -3.03
N GLY A 201 -7.48 -3.53 -3.52
CA GLY A 201 -8.92 -3.29 -3.52
C GLY A 201 -9.61 -3.56 -2.18
N GLY A 202 -9.15 -4.57 -1.44
CA GLY A 202 -9.67 -4.93 -0.12
C GLY A 202 -8.96 -4.23 1.03
N THR A 203 -9.41 -4.48 2.26
CA THR A 203 -8.70 -4.00 3.46
C THR A 203 -7.37 -4.73 3.62
N VAL A 204 -6.36 -4.01 4.11
CA VAL A 204 -5.01 -4.52 4.36
C VAL A 204 -4.71 -4.42 5.85
N SER A 205 -4.35 -5.53 6.47
CA SER A 205 -4.00 -5.60 7.89
C SER A 205 -2.71 -6.41 8.05
N SER A 206 -1.64 -5.76 8.50
CA SER A 206 -0.37 -6.42 8.85
C SER A 206 -0.06 -6.17 10.32
N GLN A 207 0.52 -7.14 11.02
CA GLN A 207 1.07 -6.92 12.37
C GLN A 207 2.57 -6.58 12.36
N GLY A 208 3.22 -6.64 11.18
CA GLY A 208 4.61 -6.26 10.95
C GLY A 208 4.71 -5.03 10.03
N GLU A 209 5.86 -4.83 9.41
CA GLU A 209 6.03 -3.74 8.44
C GLU A 209 5.21 -3.98 7.17
N THR A 210 4.83 -2.91 6.48
CA THR A 210 4.12 -2.98 5.20
C THR A 210 4.86 -2.17 4.15
N ALA A 211 5.29 -2.82 3.07
CA ALA A 211 5.89 -2.19 1.90
C ALA A 211 5.03 -2.44 0.65
N ILE A 212 4.63 -1.35 -0.02
CA ILE A 212 3.83 -1.38 -1.24
C ILE A 212 4.57 -0.55 -2.28
N ALA A 213 5.00 -1.18 -3.36
CA ALA A 213 5.90 -0.54 -4.31
C ALA A 213 5.51 -0.80 -5.76
N SER A 214 5.50 0.29 -6.54
CA SER A 214 5.57 0.23 -7.98
C SER A 214 6.72 1.05 -8.50
N SER A 215 7.60 0.44 -9.30
CA SER A 215 8.84 1.08 -9.75
C SER A 215 8.65 1.99 -10.97
N THR A 216 7.69 1.70 -11.84
CA THR A 216 7.36 2.53 -13.02
C THR A 216 5.88 2.90 -13.08
N GLY A 217 5.03 2.16 -12.36
CA GLY A 217 3.60 2.34 -12.30
C GLY A 217 3.10 3.22 -11.16
N SER A 218 1.77 3.22 -11.02
CA SER A 218 1.06 3.85 -9.92
C SER A 218 0.70 2.83 -8.84
N VAL A 219 0.49 3.31 -7.61
CA VAL A 219 -0.04 2.50 -6.50
C VAL A 219 -1.41 3.03 -6.08
N ALA A 220 -2.38 2.13 -5.94
CA ALA A 220 -3.70 2.43 -5.39
C ALA A 220 -3.97 1.58 -4.15
N VAL A 221 -4.24 2.24 -3.02
CA VAL A 221 -4.72 1.63 -1.77
C VAL A 221 -6.16 2.06 -1.58
N ASN A 222 -7.09 1.21 -2.01
CA ASN A 222 -8.52 1.54 -2.03
C ASN A 222 -9.23 1.18 -0.73
N GLY A 223 -8.84 0.06 -0.11
CA GLY A 223 -9.30 -0.32 1.22
C GLY A 223 -8.44 0.30 2.33
N ALA A 224 -8.94 0.25 3.57
CA ALA A 224 -8.15 0.70 4.72
C ALA A 224 -6.88 -0.14 4.88
N LEU A 225 -5.77 0.49 5.27
CA LEU A 225 -4.49 -0.12 5.57
C LEU A 225 -4.17 0.09 7.06
N THR A 226 -4.01 -0.99 7.81
CA THR A 226 -3.64 -0.93 9.23
C THR A 226 -2.39 -1.74 9.49
N THR A 227 -1.42 -1.14 10.18
CA THR A 227 -0.24 -1.83 10.71
C THR A 227 0.26 -1.19 12.00
N PRO A 228 0.68 -1.93 13.04
CA PRO A 228 1.43 -1.36 14.15
C PRO A 228 2.89 -1.05 13.77
N GLY A 229 3.37 -1.57 12.62
CA GLY A 229 4.68 -1.32 12.07
C GLY A 229 4.77 -0.04 11.22
N GLN A 230 5.84 0.06 10.43
CA GLN A 230 6.00 1.10 9.42
C GLN A 230 5.16 0.77 8.18
N ALA A 231 4.58 1.78 7.54
CA ALA A 231 4.03 1.66 6.18
C ALA A 231 4.86 2.49 5.19
N THR A 232 5.28 1.87 4.10
CA THR A 232 5.99 2.53 3.00
C THR A 232 5.24 2.27 1.70
N ILE A 233 4.77 3.35 1.06
CA ILE A 233 4.04 3.32 -0.21
C ILE A 233 4.83 4.12 -1.24
N THR A 234 5.29 3.47 -2.31
CA THR A 234 6.15 4.10 -3.32
C THR A 234 5.64 3.85 -4.74
N ALA A 235 5.61 4.87 -5.58
CA ALA A 235 5.21 4.77 -6.98
C ALA A 235 6.16 5.52 -7.92
N GLY A 236 6.50 4.89 -9.05
CA GLY A 236 7.19 5.50 -10.18
C GLY A 236 6.33 6.49 -10.97
N GLN A 237 5.02 6.54 -10.70
CA GLN A 237 4.08 7.51 -11.22
C GLN A 237 3.30 8.16 -10.08
N ASP A 238 2.09 7.68 -9.79
CA ASP A 238 1.19 8.31 -8.81
C ASP A 238 0.88 7.37 -7.65
N VAL A 239 0.59 7.93 -6.47
CA VAL A 239 -0.01 7.19 -5.35
C VAL A 239 -1.41 7.72 -5.08
N THR A 240 -2.39 6.83 -5.00
CA THR A 240 -3.73 7.13 -4.51
C THR A 240 -4.01 6.32 -3.25
N VAL A 241 -4.28 7.02 -2.16
CA VAL A 241 -4.74 6.47 -0.88
C VAL A 241 -6.19 6.88 -0.69
N ALA A 242 -7.11 5.98 -1.02
CA ALA A 242 -8.55 6.22 -0.88
C ALA A 242 -9.11 5.69 0.44
N GLY A 243 -8.57 4.58 0.95
CA GLY A 243 -8.87 4.07 2.29
C GLY A 243 -7.98 4.71 3.37
N ASP A 244 -8.44 4.68 4.62
CA ASP A 244 -7.66 5.18 5.75
C ASP A 244 -6.38 4.38 5.95
N VAL A 245 -5.29 5.05 6.26
CA VAL A 245 -4.00 4.45 6.63
C VAL A 245 -3.77 4.67 8.12
N HIS A 246 -3.53 3.60 8.86
CA HIS A 246 -3.20 3.61 10.27
C HIS A 246 -1.88 2.90 10.52
N THR A 247 -0.88 3.63 11.03
CA THR A 247 0.44 3.09 11.36
C THR A 247 0.79 3.28 12.83
N GLY A 248 1.48 2.30 13.43
CA GLY A 248 2.07 2.44 14.78
C GLY A 248 3.49 3.02 14.77
N GLN A 249 4.16 2.98 13.61
CA GLN A 249 5.44 3.64 13.36
C GLN A 249 5.32 4.60 12.16
N ASN A 250 6.45 4.97 11.54
CA ASN A 250 6.47 5.92 10.42
C ASN A 250 5.53 5.51 9.27
N ALA A 251 4.93 6.51 8.61
CA ALA A 251 4.26 6.37 7.32
C ALA A 251 5.01 7.18 6.26
N THR A 252 5.44 6.51 5.19
CA THR A 252 6.12 7.13 4.05
C THR A 252 5.28 6.93 2.79
N VAL A 253 4.94 8.01 2.11
CA VAL A 253 4.22 7.99 0.83
C VAL A 253 4.99 8.80 -0.20
N THR A 254 5.53 8.14 -1.22
CA THR A 254 6.36 8.78 -2.24
C THR A 254 5.84 8.48 -3.64
N ALA A 255 5.62 9.52 -4.43
CA ALA A 255 5.27 9.41 -5.84
C ALA A 255 6.20 10.25 -6.71
N ALA A 256 6.65 9.72 -7.85
CA ALA A 256 7.42 10.49 -8.82
C ALA A 256 6.62 11.63 -9.46
N ARG A 257 5.29 11.53 -9.46
CA ARG A 257 4.36 12.55 -9.97
C ARG A 257 3.45 13.05 -8.86
N ASP A 258 2.31 12.40 -8.63
CA ASP A 258 1.26 12.93 -7.76
C ASP A 258 0.94 11.98 -6.60
N VAL A 259 0.62 12.55 -5.43
CA VAL A 259 0.01 11.83 -4.31
C VAL A 259 -1.41 12.36 -4.09
N THR A 260 -2.38 11.45 -3.98
CA THR A 260 -3.77 11.76 -3.61
C THR A 260 -4.12 11.07 -2.29
N LEU A 261 -4.34 11.85 -1.23
CA LEU A 261 -4.70 11.41 0.13
C LEU A 261 -6.19 11.67 0.42
N ASN A 262 -7.06 10.80 -0.06
CA ASN A 262 -8.51 10.93 0.19
C ASN A 262 -8.94 10.26 1.50
N GLY A 263 -8.29 9.16 1.86
CA GLY A 263 -8.44 8.53 3.18
C GLY A 263 -7.62 9.24 4.25
N ALA A 264 -8.00 9.09 5.52
CA ALA A 264 -7.27 9.66 6.64
C ALA A 264 -5.91 8.96 6.83
N LEU A 265 -4.87 9.73 7.16
CA LEU A 265 -3.55 9.21 7.52
C LEU A 265 -3.33 9.39 9.02
N ASN A 266 -3.30 8.28 9.75
CA ASN A 266 -3.13 8.25 11.20
C ASN A 266 -1.82 7.55 11.57
N VAL A 267 -0.88 8.28 12.18
CA VAL A 267 0.42 7.78 12.60
C VAL A 267 0.55 7.93 14.12
N ASN A 268 0.54 6.81 14.83
CA ASN A 268 0.57 6.77 16.29
C ASN A 268 2.01 6.69 16.84
N GLY A 269 2.11 6.68 18.18
CA GLY A 269 3.36 6.38 18.89
C GLY A 269 4.41 7.49 18.73
N SER A 270 5.60 7.13 18.28
CA SER A 270 6.68 8.08 17.95
C SER A 270 6.89 8.21 16.44
N GLY A 271 5.91 7.79 15.63
CA GLY A 271 6.01 7.77 14.18
C GLY A 271 5.89 9.14 13.54
N ASN A 272 6.58 9.31 12.41
CA ASN A 272 6.50 10.47 11.53
C ASN A 272 5.66 10.15 10.29
N ALA A 273 5.09 11.18 9.67
CA ALA A 273 4.54 11.10 8.33
C ALA A 273 5.41 11.87 7.35
N SER A 274 5.82 11.22 6.25
CA SER A 274 6.55 11.86 5.15
C SER A 274 5.83 11.58 3.84
N ILE A 275 5.25 12.63 3.25
CA ILE A 275 4.52 12.57 1.99
C ILE A 275 5.25 13.42 0.97
N VAL A 276 5.72 12.78 -0.11
CA VAL A 276 6.55 13.42 -1.13
C VAL A 276 5.98 13.13 -2.52
N ALA A 277 5.76 14.20 -3.29
CA ALA A 277 5.32 14.12 -4.67
C ALA A 277 6.27 14.92 -5.57
N GLY A 278 6.66 14.36 -6.72
CA GLY A 278 7.43 15.12 -7.72
C GLY A 278 6.67 16.31 -8.32
N ARG A 279 5.33 16.31 -8.24
CA ARG A 279 4.45 17.36 -8.73
C ARG A 279 3.46 17.81 -7.67
N ASP A 280 2.40 17.04 -7.40
CA ASP A 280 1.30 17.53 -6.57
C ASP A 280 0.97 16.56 -5.43
N ILE A 281 0.72 17.11 -4.23
CA ILE A 281 0.02 16.43 -3.15
C ILE A 281 -1.38 17.02 -3.11
N THR A 282 -2.41 16.20 -3.28
CA THR A 282 -3.81 16.60 -3.14
C THR A 282 -4.52 15.69 -2.15
N GLY A 283 -5.61 16.12 -1.54
CA GLY A 283 -6.38 15.22 -0.69
C GLY A 283 -7.42 15.91 0.17
N THR A 284 -8.42 15.11 0.57
CA THR A 284 -9.47 15.53 1.50
C THR A 284 -9.37 14.85 2.85
N GLY A 285 -8.51 13.84 2.99
CA GLY A 285 -8.36 13.08 4.23
C GLY A 285 -7.65 13.87 5.31
N ASP A 286 -8.02 13.62 6.56
CA ASP A 286 -7.33 14.18 7.73
C ASP A 286 -5.95 13.52 7.90
N VAL A 287 -4.99 14.27 8.44
CA VAL A 287 -3.64 13.79 8.75
C VAL A 287 -3.40 13.98 10.25
N SER A 288 -3.32 12.89 11.00
CA SER A 288 -3.11 12.89 12.46
C SER A 288 -1.84 12.11 12.79
N VAL A 289 -0.81 12.80 13.30
CA VAL A 289 0.54 12.26 13.42
C VAL A 289 1.11 12.58 14.79
N ALA A 290 1.66 11.57 15.47
CA ALA A 290 2.14 11.72 16.84
C ALA A 290 3.46 12.51 16.95
N ASN A 291 4.34 12.46 15.94
CA ASN A 291 5.57 13.27 15.91
C ASN A 291 5.55 14.30 14.76
N ASP A 292 6.49 14.21 13.80
CA ASP A 292 6.65 15.20 12.73
C ASP A 292 5.85 14.81 11.48
N THR A 293 5.28 15.84 10.83
CA THR A 293 4.55 15.71 9.57
C THR A 293 5.25 16.53 8.50
N THR A 294 5.64 15.87 7.40
CA THR A 294 6.25 16.52 6.23
C THR A 294 5.41 16.28 4.98
N LEU A 295 4.99 17.36 4.30
CA LEU A 295 4.36 17.35 2.99
C LEU A 295 5.27 18.12 2.02
N SER A 296 5.75 17.48 0.96
CA SER A 296 6.63 18.13 -0.02
C SER A 296 6.22 17.80 -1.45
N ALA A 297 5.87 18.83 -2.21
CA ALA A 297 5.46 18.70 -3.59
C ALA A 297 6.26 19.62 -4.51
N GLY A 298 6.73 19.12 -5.65
CA GLY A 298 7.47 19.92 -6.64
C GLY A 298 6.66 21.07 -7.25
N ARG A 299 5.32 21.01 -7.18
CA ARG A 299 4.39 22.05 -7.62
C ARG A 299 3.42 22.42 -6.50
N ASN A 300 2.38 21.65 -6.23
CA ASN A 300 1.33 22.09 -5.32
C ASN A 300 1.11 21.13 -4.15
N VAL A 301 0.92 21.67 -2.96
CA VAL A 301 0.29 20.93 -1.85
C VAL A 301 -1.11 21.51 -1.66
N ALA A 302 -2.14 20.69 -1.81
CA ALA A 302 -3.55 21.04 -1.72
C ALA A 302 -4.31 20.00 -0.88
N VAL A 303 -4.23 20.12 0.45
CA VAL A 303 -4.85 19.18 1.40
C VAL A 303 -5.93 19.92 2.19
N SER A 304 -7.20 19.58 1.97
CA SER A 304 -8.32 20.26 2.63
C SER A 304 -8.71 19.65 3.98
N GLY A 305 -8.31 18.40 4.24
CA GLY A 305 -8.48 17.74 5.54
C GLY A 305 -7.68 18.44 6.63
N ALA A 306 -8.05 18.18 7.89
CA ALA A 306 -7.35 18.76 9.02
C ALA A 306 -5.99 18.08 9.22
N ILE A 307 -4.95 18.85 9.57
CA ILE A 307 -3.61 18.33 9.88
C ILE A 307 -3.30 18.54 11.36
N GLN A 308 -3.14 17.46 12.12
CA GLN A 308 -2.80 17.46 13.54
C GLN A 308 -1.46 16.76 13.72
N THR A 309 -0.46 17.46 14.24
CA THR A 309 0.88 16.91 14.44
C THR A 309 1.35 17.15 15.87
N GLY A 310 1.85 16.11 16.52
CA GLY A 310 2.31 16.15 17.91
C GLY A 310 3.69 16.80 18.10
N ASN A 311 4.40 17.08 17.01
CA ASN A 311 5.63 17.88 16.99
C ASN A 311 5.58 18.90 15.85
N ASN A 312 6.45 18.83 14.84
CA ASN A 312 6.54 19.88 13.82
C ASN A 312 5.72 19.56 12.57
N LEU A 313 5.09 20.58 12.00
CA LEU A 313 4.48 20.53 10.66
C LEU A 313 5.39 21.26 9.67
N SER A 314 5.82 20.57 8.62
CA SER A 314 6.49 21.18 7.47
C SER A 314 5.71 20.87 6.19
N ALA A 315 5.20 21.90 5.52
CA ALA A 315 4.51 21.73 4.23
C ALA A 315 5.12 22.67 3.19
N THR A 316 5.59 22.11 2.08
CA THR A 316 6.22 22.86 0.99
C THR A 316 5.61 22.50 -0.35
N GLY A 317 4.99 23.47 -1.01
CA GLY A 317 4.68 23.43 -2.44
C GLY A 317 5.69 24.27 -3.22
N GLY A 318 6.30 23.71 -4.28
CA GLY A 318 7.22 24.46 -5.15
C GLY A 318 6.57 25.66 -5.86
N GLN A 319 5.24 25.61 -6.05
CA GLN A 319 4.40 26.66 -6.61
C GLN A 319 3.42 27.14 -5.56
N ASN A 320 2.36 26.38 -5.28
CA ASN A 320 1.31 26.81 -4.37
C ASN A 320 1.16 25.87 -3.17
N LEU A 321 0.71 26.45 -2.06
CA LEU A 321 0.31 25.74 -0.86
C LEU A 321 -1.13 26.11 -0.53
N ALA A 322 -2.01 25.13 -0.39
CA ALA A 322 -3.37 25.29 0.10
C ALA A 322 -3.64 24.19 1.11
N ILE A 323 -3.82 24.57 2.37
CA ILE A 323 -4.02 23.62 3.47
C ILE A 323 -5.28 23.95 4.25
N GLY A 324 -5.93 22.92 4.78
CA GLY A 324 -7.08 23.01 5.67
C GLY A 324 -6.72 23.61 7.04
N ALA A 325 -7.42 23.18 8.08
CA ALA A 325 -7.06 23.54 9.44
C ALA A 325 -5.80 22.79 9.89
N THR A 326 -4.90 23.46 10.59
CA THR A 326 -3.66 22.89 11.11
C THR A 326 -3.54 23.10 12.61
N THR A 327 -3.01 22.07 13.29
CA THR A 327 -2.62 22.12 14.70
C THR A 327 -1.27 21.41 14.83
N ALA A 328 -0.20 22.18 15.03
CA ALA A 328 1.12 21.67 15.37
C ALA A 328 1.44 21.95 16.83
N VAL A 329 1.75 20.92 17.62
CA VAL A 329 2.18 21.13 19.02
C VAL A 329 3.57 21.80 19.05
N GLY A 330 4.43 21.48 18.10
CA GLY A 330 5.72 22.12 17.87
C GLY A 330 5.62 23.28 16.88
N THR A 331 6.65 23.43 16.04
CA THR A 331 6.72 24.50 15.03
C THR A 331 5.86 24.19 13.81
N GLU A 332 5.40 25.24 13.15
CA GLU A 332 4.66 25.15 11.89
C GLU A 332 5.39 25.93 10.81
N THR A 333 5.88 25.24 9.78
CA THR A 333 6.58 25.85 8.63
C THR A 333 5.83 25.53 7.34
N LEU A 334 5.24 26.56 6.74
CA LEU A 334 4.39 26.48 5.56
C LEU A 334 5.00 27.32 4.44
N THR A 335 5.32 26.70 3.31
CA THR A 335 6.01 27.37 2.20
C THR A 335 5.32 27.11 0.86
N ALA A 336 5.01 28.19 0.15
CA ALA A 336 4.74 28.20 -1.28
C ALA A 336 5.92 28.90 -1.97
N ALA A 337 6.84 28.14 -2.57
CA ALA A 337 8.16 28.70 -2.92
C ALA A 337 8.11 29.80 -3.99
N THR A 338 7.20 29.70 -4.95
CA THR A 338 7.09 30.66 -6.06
C THR A 338 5.71 31.28 -6.23
N GLY A 339 4.68 30.69 -5.63
CA GLY A 339 3.28 31.10 -5.75
C GLY A 339 2.64 31.42 -4.41
N ASN A 340 1.35 31.09 -4.29
CA ASN A 340 0.50 31.52 -3.18
C ASN A 340 0.47 30.49 -2.04
N ALA A 341 0.44 30.98 -0.81
CA ALA A 341 0.12 30.17 0.37
C ALA A 341 -1.27 30.54 0.91
N THR A 342 -2.19 29.58 0.91
CA THR A 342 -3.56 29.71 1.41
C THR A 342 -3.77 28.80 2.61
N LEU A 343 -4.09 29.40 3.76
CA LEU A 343 -4.51 28.71 4.96
C LEU A 343 -6.03 28.80 4.99
N ALA A 344 -6.70 27.73 4.57
CA ALA A 344 -8.16 27.71 4.41
C ALA A 344 -8.90 27.54 5.75
N GLY A 345 -8.24 26.95 6.75
CA GLY A 345 -8.75 26.84 8.11
C GLY A 345 -7.97 27.69 9.11
N ASN A 346 -8.17 27.40 10.39
CA ASN A 346 -7.32 27.93 11.45
C ASN A 346 -5.94 27.28 11.38
N ALA A 347 -4.89 28.05 11.62
CA ALA A 347 -3.53 27.54 11.79
C ALA A 347 -3.07 27.81 13.23
N LEU A 348 -2.77 26.73 13.95
CA LEU A 348 -2.40 26.74 15.37
C LEU A 348 -1.03 26.08 15.55
N SER A 349 -0.11 26.80 16.17
CA SER A 349 1.21 26.29 16.55
C SER A 349 1.49 26.47 18.04
N GLY A 350 2.00 25.43 18.70
CA GLY A 350 2.52 25.51 20.07
C GLY A 350 3.95 26.07 20.15
N GLY A 351 4.68 26.08 19.02
CA GLY A 351 5.97 26.75 18.85
C GLY A 351 5.87 27.94 17.89
N ASP A 352 6.96 28.23 17.19
CA ASP A 352 6.99 29.26 16.16
C ASP A 352 6.19 28.84 14.91
N MET A 353 5.44 29.79 14.36
CA MET A 353 4.72 29.67 13.10
C MET A 353 5.38 30.52 12.03
N LYS A 354 5.71 29.89 10.90
CA LYS A 354 6.25 30.54 9.71
C LYS A 354 5.43 30.18 8.48
N VAL A 355 4.91 31.19 7.78
CA VAL A 355 4.25 31.06 6.49
C VAL A 355 4.95 31.95 5.48
N SER A 356 5.48 31.37 4.42
CA SER A 356 6.16 32.11 3.35
C SER A 356 5.56 31.79 1.99
N ALA A 357 5.24 32.81 1.21
CA ALA A 357 4.79 32.68 -0.16
C ALA A 357 5.67 33.52 -1.09
N GLY A 358 5.92 33.00 -2.29
CA GLY A 358 6.56 33.78 -3.36
C GLY A 358 5.69 34.98 -3.76
N THR A 359 4.37 34.78 -3.81
CA THR A 359 3.40 35.83 -4.10
C THR A 359 2.56 36.12 -2.86
N ASP A 360 1.30 35.67 -2.80
CA ASP A 360 0.36 36.07 -1.78
C ASP A 360 0.30 35.07 -0.63
N VAL A 361 0.13 35.59 0.59
CA VAL A 361 -0.29 34.79 1.75
C VAL A 361 -1.73 35.16 2.08
N THR A 362 -2.63 34.17 2.10
CA THR A 362 -4.03 34.34 2.49
C THR A 362 -4.36 33.41 3.66
N ALA A 363 -4.63 33.98 4.83
CA ALA A 363 -5.17 33.26 5.97
C ALA A 363 -6.67 33.54 6.10
N GLN A 364 -7.50 32.52 5.86
CA GLN A 364 -8.95 32.64 5.92
C GLN A 364 -9.45 32.46 7.37
N GLY A 365 -8.85 31.54 8.13
CA GLY A 365 -9.10 31.34 9.56
C GLY A 365 -8.17 32.16 10.46
N SER A 366 -8.15 31.83 11.76
CA SER A 366 -7.20 32.43 12.71
C SER A 366 -5.79 31.88 12.54
N THR A 367 -4.77 32.72 12.69
CA THR A 367 -3.36 32.30 12.79
C THR A 367 -2.87 32.53 14.21
N GLN A 368 -2.67 31.46 14.98
CA GLN A 368 -2.31 31.54 16.39
C GLN A 368 -1.07 30.73 16.72
N SER A 369 -0.09 31.38 17.34
CA SER A 369 1.13 30.74 17.81
C SER A 369 1.37 31.07 19.29
N LEU A 370 1.79 30.05 20.06
CA LEU A 370 2.34 30.24 21.41
C LEU A 370 3.83 30.65 21.40
N GLY A 371 4.45 30.70 20.22
CA GLY A 371 5.73 31.33 19.95
C GLY A 371 5.57 32.57 19.06
N ASN A 372 6.49 32.72 18.12
CA ASN A 372 6.50 33.80 17.14
C ASN A 372 5.58 33.51 15.94
N VAL A 373 5.04 34.57 15.32
CA VAL A 373 4.35 34.47 14.03
C VAL A 373 5.15 35.22 12.96
N ASP A 374 5.59 34.53 11.92
CA ASP A 374 6.23 35.09 10.72
C ASP A 374 5.36 34.79 9.49
N LEU A 375 4.64 35.79 8.97
CA LEU A 375 3.88 35.69 7.72
C LEU A 375 4.53 36.57 6.67
N ASN A 376 4.98 35.99 5.56
CA ASN A 376 5.80 36.67 4.57
C ASN A 376 5.30 36.41 3.13
N ALA A 377 4.71 37.44 2.52
CA ALA A 377 4.37 37.50 1.10
C ALA A 377 5.48 38.27 0.34
N GLN A 378 6.41 37.53 -0.27
CA GLN A 378 7.69 38.09 -0.78
C GLN A 378 7.50 39.11 -1.91
N HIS A 379 6.57 38.85 -2.81
CA HIS A 379 6.25 39.73 -3.95
C HIS A 379 4.77 40.09 -4.02
N GLY A 380 3.95 39.54 -3.13
CA GLY A 380 2.49 39.69 -3.13
C GLY A 380 1.94 40.50 -1.96
N SER A 381 0.66 40.28 -1.72
CA SER A 381 -0.09 40.79 -0.58
C SER A 381 -0.20 39.73 0.52
N LEU A 382 -0.23 40.18 1.77
CA LEU A 382 -0.58 39.37 2.93
C LEU A 382 -1.98 39.77 3.38
N THR A 383 -2.91 38.82 3.37
CA THR A 383 -4.29 39.02 3.87
C THR A 383 -4.58 38.01 4.97
N ALA A 384 -4.82 38.50 6.19
CA ALA A 384 -5.34 37.70 7.30
C ALA A 384 -6.77 38.13 7.60
N ASN A 385 -7.74 37.32 7.19
CA ASN A 385 -9.17 37.59 7.40
C ASN A 385 -9.58 37.33 8.85
N GLY A 386 -9.01 36.29 9.47
CA GLY A 386 -9.22 35.96 10.88
C GLY A 386 -8.25 36.70 11.82
N PRO A 387 -8.37 36.47 13.14
CA PRO A 387 -7.44 37.00 14.13
C PRO A 387 -6.02 36.47 13.93
N VAL A 388 -5.03 37.33 14.19
CA VAL A 388 -3.61 36.96 14.26
C VAL A 388 -3.17 37.06 15.72
N SER A 389 -2.62 36.00 16.29
CA SER A 389 -2.21 35.96 17.69
C SER A 389 -0.80 35.37 17.84
N ALA A 390 0.13 36.13 18.42
CA ALA A 390 1.47 35.67 18.75
C ALA A 390 1.75 35.88 20.24
N ALA A 391 2.13 34.83 20.97
CA ALA A 391 2.62 34.98 22.34
C ALA A 391 4.08 35.47 22.38
N GLY A 392 4.84 35.30 21.30
CA GLY A 392 6.14 35.91 21.05
C GLY A 392 6.03 37.22 20.26
N ASP A 393 6.98 37.41 19.34
CA ASP A 393 6.97 38.50 18.36
C ASP A 393 6.11 38.15 17.14
N ALA A 394 5.66 39.16 16.41
CA ALA A 394 5.01 38.99 15.11
C ALA A 394 5.74 39.77 14.01
N THR A 395 6.11 39.09 12.94
CA THR A 395 6.64 39.70 11.70
C THR A 395 5.65 39.44 10.58
N LEU A 396 5.03 40.50 10.06
CA LEU A 396 4.00 40.44 9.03
C LEU A 396 4.48 41.28 7.84
N ASN A 397 4.91 40.59 6.79
CA ASN A 397 5.51 41.20 5.60
C ASN A 397 4.68 40.94 4.35
N ALA A 398 4.39 42.01 3.62
CA ALA A 398 3.90 41.99 2.26
C ALA A 398 4.73 42.97 1.41
N ALA A 399 5.09 42.57 0.20
CA ALA A 399 5.64 43.54 -0.75
C ALA A 399 4.57 44.56 -1.19
N GLN A 400 3.32 44.11 -1.31
CA GLN A 400 2.19 44.93 -1.77
C GLN A 400 1.28 45.32 -0.60
N ASN A 401 0.09 44.72 -0.47
CA ASN A 401 -0.86 45.10 0.56
C ASN A 401 -0.75 44.17 1.77
N LEU A 402 -0.65 44.75 2.97
CA LEU A 402 -0.85 44.05 4.23
C LEU A 402 -2.25 44.37 4.76
N THR A 403 -3.12 43.37 4.76
CA THR A 403 -4.50 43.50 5.26
C THR A 403 -4.73 42.58 6.46
N LEU A 404 -5.00 43.17 7.62
CA LEU A 404 -5.34 42.48 8.86
C LEU A 404 -6.82 42.75 9.18
N GLY A 405 -7.69 41.88 8.68
CA GLY A 405 -9.14 41.98 8.79
C GLY A 405 -9.70 41.62 10.17
N GLY A 406 -8.95 40.83 10.94
CA GLY A 406 -9.27 40.47 12.33
C GLY A 406 -8.49 41.28 13.38
N GLN A 407 -8.74 40.99 14.66
CA GLN A 407 -7.92 41.49 15.76
C GLN A 407 -6.52 40.87 15.69
N THR A 408 -5.49 41.71 15.74
CA THR A 408 -4.10 41.28 15.86
C THR A 408 -3.64 41.48 17.30
N THR A 409 -3.23 40.40 17.97
CA THR A 409 -2.75 40.41 19.35
C THR A 409 -1.32 39.87 19.41
N VAL A 410 -0.38 40.67 19.91
CA VAL A 410 1.03 40.30 19.98
C VAL A 410 1.52 40.63 21.38
N SER A 411 1.99 39.63 22.13
CA SER A 411 2.43 39.87 23.52
C SER A 411 3.76 40.63 23.58
N HIS A 412 4.63 40.48 22.58
CA HIS A 412 5.91 41.19 22.48
C HIS A 412 5.88 42.21 21.32
N ASN A 413 6.90 42.24 20.46
CA ASN A 413 7.02 43.24 19.41
C ASN A 413 6.31 42.81 18.13
N ALA A 414 5.78 43.78 17.40
CA ALA A 414 5.19 43.56 16.09
C ALA A 414 5.89 44.41 15.03
N THR A 415 6.31 43.75 13.95
CA THR A 415 6.87 44.37 12.75
C THR A 415 5.93 44.16 11.58
N LEU A 416 5.45 45.25 10.99
CA LEU A 416 4.51 45.27 9.87
C LEU A 416 5.17 45.97 8.69
N THR A 417 5.16 45.32 7.53
CA THR A 417 5.75 45.84 6.29
C THR A 417 4.79 45.64 5.13
N GLY A 418 4.60 46.68 4.32
CA GLY A 418 3.65 46.73 3.21
C GLY A 418 3.83 48.00 2.38
N THR A 419 3.35 48.02 1.14
CA THR A 419 3.06 49.28 0.43
C THR A 419 1.86 49.98 1.06
N ASN A 420 0.79 49.21 1.29
CA ASN A 420 -0.39 49.66 2.03
C ASN A 420 -0.58 48.76 3.24
N ILE A 421 -0.84 49.35 4.40
CA ILE A 421 -1.14 48.61 5.64
C ILE A 421 -2.56 48.98 6.09
N THR A 422 -3.44 47.98 6.14
CA THR A 422 -4.82 48.11 6.62
C THR A 422 -5.03 47.19 7.81
N THR A 423 -5.48 47.74 8.95
CA THR A 423 -5.72 46.96 10.17
C THR A 423 -7.06 47.35 10.78
N GLN A 424 -7.80 46.38 11.33
CA GLN A 424 -9.06 46.64 12.02
C GLN A 424 -8.88 46.84 13.53
N GLY A 425 -8.00 46.05 14.16
CA GLY A 425 -7.70 46.14 15.59
C GLY A 425 -6.32 45.57 15.91
N MET A 426 -5.56 46.29 16.75
CA MET A 426 -4.21 45.89 17.16
C MET A 426 -4.04 46.04 18.67
N ALA A 427 -3.52 45.00 19.32
CA ALA A 427 -3.16 44.98 20.74
C ALA A 427 -1.74 44.43 20.86
N ILE A 428 -0.77 45.33 21.02
CA ILE A 428 0.67 45.00 21.04
C ILE A 428 1.21 45.29 22.44
N GLY A 429 1.76 44.27 23.10
CA GLY A 429 2.32 44.39 24.44
C GLY A 429 3.69 45.06 24.46
N GLY A 430 4.47 44.90 23.39
CA GLY A 430 5.78 45.54 23.18
C GLY A 430 5.74 46.68 22.17
N SER A 431 6.81 46.82 21.37
CA SER A 431 6.92 47.88 20.37
C SER A 431 6.21 47.49 19.07
N LEU A 432 5.52 48.46 18.46
CA LEU A 432 4.97 48.34 17.12
C LEU A 432 5.84 49.14 16.13
N ALA A 433 6.45 48.44 15.17
CA ALA A 433 7.12 49.03 14.02
C ALA A 433 6.30 48.75 12.76
N ALA A 434 5.74 49.78 12.14
CA ALA A 434 4.99 49.66 10.90
C ALA A 434 5.63 50.53 9.80
N THR A 435 6.04 49.90 8.70
CA THR A 435 6.70 50.57 7.58
C THR A 435 5.84 50.42 6.32
N ALA A 436 5.25 51.54 5.89
CA ALA A 436 4.63 51.66 4.58
C ALA A 436 5.69 52.15 3.57
N ALA A 437 6.02 51.35 2.56
CA ALA A 437 7.01 51.70 1.53
C ALA A 437 6.33 51.98 0.18
N ASN A 438 6.60 53.15 -0.42
CA ASN A 438 6.08 53.51 -1.75
C ASN A 438 6.77 52.75 -2.88
#